data_AF-A0A2Z5ZMP9-F1
#
_entry.id   AF-A0A2Z5ZMP9-F1
#
_cell.length_a   1.000
_cell.length_b   1.000
_cell.length_c   1.000
_cell.angle_alpha   90.00
_cell.angle_beta   90.00
_cell.angle_gamma   90.00
#
_symmetry.space_group_name_H-M   'P 1'
#
loop_
_entity.id
_entity.type
_entity.pdbx_description
1 polymer ?
#
loop_
_entity_poly.entity_id
_entity_poly.type
_entity_poly.pdbx_seq_one_letter_code
_entity_poly.pdbx_strand_id
1 'polypeptide(L)'
;MLPLSCFYTALYLLPCPASASRRMAGRRALYSKAKPMPASLHALRLLILGGTTEATMLCQALEGQSNIAPIVSLAGVTRTPHLPKIAVKIGGFGGSNGLSYWLQQNAIEAVIDATHPFAATMSHNAALACNALNIPLLRLERPAWQPTPQDCWHTVPSLQAAAHMLATPALWGNKHLTVFLTTGRKETAPFQAVPQHHYVLRSIDAPDAEALPPHTTLITARGPFDLAAEIATLRHYQFDYIVTKNSGGNATFPKIEAARQLNIPVIMVNRPAPAATPCVATATQALHWLKQYQTASTLRDV
;
A
#
# COMPACT_ATOMS: atom_id res chain seq x y z
N MET A 1 -61.44 -40.58 16.71
CA MET A 1 -61.57 -39.74 17.93
C MET A 1 -61.70 -38.28 17.49
N LEU A 2 -62.95 -37.83 17.32
CA LEU A 2 -63.42 -36.44 17.55
C LEU A 2 -63.38 -36.18 19.08
N PRO A 3 -63.39 -34.93 19.62
CA PRO A 3 -64.38 -33.85 19.36
C PRO A 3 -63.79 -32.44 19.07
N LEU A 4 -64.50 -31.57 18.34
CA LEU A 4 -65.45 -30.48 18.75
C LEU A 4 -64.80 -29.40 19.65
N SER A 5 -65.04 -28.08 19.56
CA SER A 5 -66.13 -27.21 19.06
C SER A 5 -65.62 -25.74 19.13
N CYS A 6 -65.85 -24.80 18.20
CA CYS A 6 -67.09 -24.17 17.70
C CYS A 6 -67.58 -22.95 18.53
N PHE A 7 -68.19 -21.98 17.83
CA PHE A 7 -69.00 -20.79 18.25
C PHE A 7 -68.29 -19.43 18.47
N TYR A 8 -68.76 -18.26 18.02
CA TYR A 8 -69.82 -17.73 17.10
C TYR A 8 -69.59 -16.17 17.07
N THR A 9 -69.55 -15.45 15.93
CA THR A 9 -70.64 -14.72 15.21
C THR A 9 -70.94 -13.27 15.65
N ALA A 10 -71.30 -12.44 14.64
CA ALA A 10 -71.99 -11.12 14.60
C ALA A 10 -71.07 -9.93 14.21
N LEU A 11 -71.05 -9.36 12.99
CA LEU A 11 -72.09 -8.86 12.05
C LEU A 11 -72.98 -7.77 12.65
N TYR A 12 -72.72 -6.51 12.29
CA TYR A 12 -73.75 -5.46 12.15
C TYR A 12 -73.42 -4.51 10.99
N LEU A 13 -74.47 -4.26 10.20
CA LEU A 13 -74.56 -3.43 9.00
C LEU A 13 -74.74 -1.93 9.34
N LEU A 14 -74.15 -1.06 8.48
CA LEU A 14 -74.67 0.16 7.80
C LEU A 14 -75.74 1.06 8.50
N PRO A 15 -75.78 2.41 8.27
CA PRO A 15 -75.86 2.99 6.91
C PRO A 15 -75.24 4.39 6.65
N CYS A 16 -75.21 4.70 5.35
CA CYS A 16 -74.92 5.98 4.68
C CYS A 16 -76.08 6.99 4.85
N PRO A 17 -75.84 8.31 4.71
CA PRO A 17 -76.49 9.00 3.57
C PRO A 17 -75.68 10.13 2.89
N ALA A 18 -75.83 10.15 1.56
CA ALA A 18 -76.03 11.24 0.59
C ALA A 18 -75.54 12.70 0.80
N SER A 19 -74.75 13.12 -0.20
CA SER A 19 -74.85 14.33 -1.06
C SER A 19 -74.80 15.76 -0.50
N ALA A 20 -73.81 16.53 -0.99
CA ALA A 20 -74.00 17.92 -1.40
C ALA A 20 -72.96 18.33 -2.47
N SER A 21 -73.45 18.80 -3.62
CA SER A 21 -72.67 19.36 -4.73
C SER A 21 -72.28 20.81 -4.47
N ARG A 22 -71.08 21.25 -4.89
CA ARG A 22 -70.87 22.63 -5.37
C ARG A 22 -69.71 22.72 -6.37
N ARG A 23 -69.92 23.61 -7.33
CA ARG A 23 -69.22 23.78 -8.62
C ARG A 23 -67.87 24.50 -8.52
N MET A 24 -67.03 24.17 -9.51
CA MET A 24 -66.10 25.02 -10.30
C MET A 24 -65.10 25.95 -9.61
N ALA A 25 -63.81 25.73 -9.89
CA ALA A 25 -62.96 26.71 -10.59
C ALA A 25 -61.62 26.06 -10.98
N GLY A 26 -61.24 26.17 -12.25
CA GLY A 26 -59.97 25.67 -12.75
C GLY A 26 -58.77 26.40 -12.12
N ARG A 27 -57.71 25.65 -11.82
CA ARG A 27 -56.36 26.20 -11.69
C ARG A 27 -55.40 25.36 -12.53
N ARG A 28 -54.73 26.10 -13.41
CA ARG A 28 -53.69 25.67 -14.34
C ARG A 28 -52.64 24.79 -13.65
N ALA A 29 -52.18 23.81 -14.42
CA ALA A 29 -51.02 22.99 -14.12
C ALA A 29 -49.82 23.84 -13.69
N LEU A 30 -49.35 23.61 -12.47
CA LEU A 30 -47.97 23.87 -12.08
C LEU A 30 -47.28 22.51 -12.07
N TYR A 31 -46.87 22.05 -13.26
CA TYR A 31 -45.77 21.11 -13.35
C TYR A 31 -44.54 21.83 -12.81
N SER A 32 -44.24 21.59 -11.53
CA SER A 32 -42.91 21.78 -10.99
C SER A 32 -41.96 21.04 -11.92
N LYS A 33 -41.13 21.78 -12.66
CA LYS A 33 -39.90 21.22 -13.23
C LYS A 33 -39.13 20.67 -12.04
N ALA A 34 -39.24 19.36 -11.82
CA ALA A 34 -38.28 18.66 -10.98
C ALA A 34 -36.90 19.07 -11.50
N LYS A 35 -36.12 19.70 -10.63
CA LYS A 35 -34.69 19.91 -10.85
C LYS A 35 -34.14 18.56 -11.36
N PRO A 36 -33.36 18.51 -12.45
CA PRO A 36 -32.69 17.28 -12.80
C PRO A 36 -31.94 16.82 -11.55
N MET A 37 -32.34 15.66 -11.02
CA MET A 37 -31.57 15.03 -9.96
C MET A 37 -30.18 14.80 -10.56
N PRO A 38 -29.09 15.18 -9.88
CA PRO A 38 -27.76 14.91 -10.40
C PRO A 38 -27.68 13.41 -10.69
N ALA A 39 -27.11 13.07 -11.85
CA ALA A 39 -26.78 11.70 -12.23
C ALA A 39 -26.22 10.99 -11.00
N SER A 40 -26.69 9.78 -10.73
CA SER A 40 -26.19 8.96 -9.63
C SER A 40 -24.65 8.95 -9.69
N LEU A 41 -24.01 9.69 -8.79
CA LEU A 41 -22.55 9.74 -8.69
C LEU A 41 -22.11 8.37 -8.22
N HIS A 42 -21.87 7.46 -9.17
CA HIS A 42 -21.24 6.19 -8.88
C HIS A 42 -19.90 6.49 -8.20
N ALA A 43 -19.65 5.82 -7.08
CA ALA A 43 -18.41 5.98 -6.35
C ALA A 43 -17.23 5.56 -7.24
N LEU A 44 -16.20 6.42 -7.32
CA LEU A 44 -15.00 6.16 -8.12
C LEU A 44 -14.32 4.85 -7.68
N ARG A 45 -14.19 3.89 -8.58
CA ARG A 45 -13.60 2.58 -8.31
C ARG A 45 -12.08 2.68 -8.38
N LEU A 46 -11.45 2.67 -7.20
CA LEU A 46 -10.01 2.93 -7.04
C LEU A 46 -9.26 1.65 -6.65
N LEU A 47 -8.19 1.32 -7.37
CA LEU A 47 -7.21 0.33 -6.91
C LEU A 47 -6.01 1.02 -6.26
N ILE A 48 -5.67 0.61 -5.04
CA ILE A 48 -4.44 1.01 -4.35
C ILE A 48 -3.50 -0.20 -4.32
N LEU A 49 -2.37 -0.14 -5.03
CA LEU A 49 -1.33 -1.15 -4.87
C LEU A 49 -0.54 -0.82 -3.60
N GLY A 50 -0.67 -1.63 -2.55
CA GLY A 50 -0.26 -1.26 -1.19
C GLY A 50 1.01 -1.94 -0.68
N GLY A 51 1.21 -1.85 0.64
CA GLY A 51 2.35 -2.45 1.35
C GLY A 51 3.31 -1.45 2.00
N THR A 52 2.94 -0.16 2.05
CA THR A 52 3.73 0.92 2.65
C THR A 52 2.94 1.66 3.73
N THR A 53 3.64 2.47 4.52
CA THR A 53 3.00 3.40 5.47
C THR A 53 2.14 4.41 4.72
N GLU A 54 2.60 4.89 3.56
CA GLU A 54 1.88 5.86 2.73
C GLU A 54 0.58 5.27 2.18
N ALA A 55 0.61 4.00 1.72
CA ALA A 55 -0.61 3.27 1.34
C ALA A 55 -1.59 3.17 2.51
N THR A 56 -1.09 2.85 3.72
CA THR A 56 -1.90 2.72 4.92
C THR A 56 -2.58 4.04 5.29
N MET A 57 -1.82 5.16 5.27
CA MET A 57 -2.34 6.50 5.52
C MET A 57 -3.39 6.91 4.48
N LEU A 58 -3.18 6.57 3.21
CA LEU A 58 -4.15 6.81 2.15
C LEU A 58 -5.44 6.00 2.38
N CYS A 59 -5.32 4.72 2.73
CA CYS A 59 -6.48 3.88 3.03
C CYS A 59 -7.29 4.47 4.19
N GLN A 60 -6.63 4.86 5.29
CA GLN A 60 -7.27 5.50 6.45
C GLN A 60 -8.00 6.79 6.08
N ALA A 61 -7.41 7.63 5.23
CA ALA A 61 -8.04 8.88 4.82
C ALA A 61 -9.23 8.68 3.85
N LEU A 62 -9.33 7.50 3.22
CA LEU A 62 -10.46 7.12 2.37
C LEU A 62 -11.55 6.36 3.13
N GLU A 63 -11.32 5.95 4.38
CA GLU A 63 -12.34 5.29 5.21
C GLU A 63 -13.55 6.23 5.39
N GLY A 64 -14.75 5.72 5.07
CA GLY A 64 -16.00 6.46 5.22
C GLY A 64 -16.33 7.46 4.10
N GLN A 65 -15.49 7.60 3.07
CA GLN A 65 -15.84 8.42 1.89
C GLN A 65 -16.79 7.65 0.97
N SER A 66 -17.99 8.18 0.74
CA SER A 66 -19.03 7.52 -0.08
C SER A 66 -18.84 7.70 -1.59
N ASN A 67 -18.02 8.66 -2.00
CA ASN A 67 -17.76 8.99 -3.41
C ASN A 67 -16.57 8.21 -4.00
N ILE A 68 -15.87 7.38 -3.22
CA ILE A 68 -14.75 6.55 -3.68
C ILE A 68 -14.96 5.14 -3.12
N ALA A 69 -14.85 4.13 -3.97
CA ALA A 69 -14.88 2.72 -3.62
C ALA A 69 -13.46 2.13 -3.74
N PRO A 70 -12.60 2.25 -2.70
CA PRO A 70 -11.22 1.79 -2.77
C PRO A 70 -11.08 0.29 -2.49
N ILE A 71 -10.21 -0.36 -3.27
CA ILE A 71 -9.69 -1.70 -3.01
C ILE A 71 -8.18 -1.59 -2.85
N VAL A 72 -7.62 -2.06 -1.73
CA VAL A 72 -6.17 -2.19 -1.57
C VAL A 72 -5.70 -3.59 -1.96
N SER A 73 -4.66 -3.67 -2.78
CA SER A 73 -3.99 -4.91 -3.15
C SER A 73 -2.71 -5.09 -2.36
N LEU A 74 -2.58 -6.22 -1.67
CA LEU A 74 -1.38 -6.61 -0.93
C LEU A 74 -0.76 -7.86 -1.54
N ALA A 75 0.56 -7.85 -1.72
CA ALA A 75 1.29 -8.97 -2.30
C ALA A 75 1.29 -10.25 -1.43
N GLY A 76 0.83 -10.18 -0.17
CA GLY A 76 0.83 -11.32 0.75
C GLY A 76 2.22 -11.72 1.26
N VAL A 77 3.17 -10.77 1.31
CA VAL A 77 4.56 -11.04 1.69
C VAL A 77 4.76 -11.23 3.21
N THR A 78 3.80 -10.77 4.00
CA THR A 78 3.73 -10.98 5.46
C THR A 78 2.62 -11.97 5.78
N ARG A 79 2.86 -12.92 6.69
CA ARG A 79 1.85 -13.92 7.13
C ARG A 79 0.65 -13.26 7.81
N THR A 80 0.88 -12.20 8.57
CA THR A 80 -0.13 -11.44 9.31
C THR A 80 -0.08 -9.95 8.97
N PRO A 81 -0.65 -9.52 7.82
CA PRO A 81 -0.72 -8.10 7.48
C PRO A 81 -1.72 -7.37 8.40
N HIS A 82 -1.43 -6.12 8.75
CA HIS A 82 -2.48 -5.25 9.32
C HIS A 82 -3.40 -4.83 8.17
N LEU A 83 -4.67 -5.22 8.26
CA LEU A 83 -5.66 -4.92 7.23
C LEU A 83 -6.34 -3.58 7.52
N PRO A 84 -6.47 -2.68 6.54
CA PRO A 84 -7.28 -1.48 6.68
C PRO A 84 -8.77 -1.84 6.67
N LYS A 85 -9.65 -0.89 7.00
CA LYS A 85 -11.11 -1.11 7.00
C LYS A 85 -11.76 -1.01 5.62
N ILE A 86 -10.96 -0.89 4.56
CA ILE A 86 -11.41 -0.87 3.17
C ILE A 86 -11.30 -2.28 2.55
N ALA A 87 -11.91 -2.49 1.38
CA ALA A 87 -11.83 -3.78 0.69
C ALA A 87 -10.38 -4.17 0.36
N VAL A 88 -10.03 -5.43 0.57
CA VAL A 88 -8.66 -5.94 0.39
C VAL A 88 -8.63 -7.09 -0.62
N LYS A 89 -7.68 -7.02 -1.56
CA LYS A 89 -7.25 -8.13 -2.42
C LYS A 89 -5.86 -8.60 -1.99
N ILE A 90 -5.68 -9.90 -1.78
CA ILE A 90 -4.37 -10.49 -1.48
C ILE A 90 -3.87 -11.32 -2.67
N GLY A 91 -2.56 -11.33 -2.88
CA GLY A 91 -1.87 -12.14 -3.90
C GLY A 91 -1.55 -11.36 -5.18
N GLY A 92 -0.76 -11.99 -6.04
CA GLY A 92 -0.34 -11.39 -7.32
C GLY A 92 -1.48 -11.22 -8.32
N PHE A 93 -1.15 -10.58 -9.45
CA PHE A 93 -2.05 -10.40 -10.59
C PHE A 93 -1.68 -11.28 -11.80
N GLY A 94 -0.49 -11.92 -11.82
CA GLY A 94 -0.01 -12.65 -12.99
C GLY A 94 0.61 -11.74 -14.07
N GLY A 95 1.44 -10.79 -13.66
CA GLY A 95 2.08 -9.82 -14.57
C GLY A 95 1.18 -8.66 -14.98
N SER A 96 1.62 -7.88 -15.97
CA SER A 96 0.86 -6.75 -16.52
C SER A 96 -0.46 -7.19 -17.17
N ASN A 97 -0.47 -8.26 -17.96
CA ASN A 97 -1.68 -8.76 -18.63
C ASN A 97 -2.77 -9.19 -17.63
N GLY A 98 -2.37 -9.93 -16.59
CA GLY A 98 -3.31 -10.34 -15.56
C GLY A 98 -3.79 -9.16 -14.70
N LEU A 99 -2.96 -8.13 -14.51
CA LEU A 99 -3.40 -6.87 -13.90
C LEU A 99 -4.42 -6.16 -14.81
N SER A 100 -4.17 -6.03 -16.12
CA SER A 100 -5.13 -5.44 -17.07
C SER A 100 -6.47 -6.14 -17.04
N TYR A 101 -6.48 -7.47 -17.11
CA TYR A 101 -7.70 -8.27 -17.02
C TYR A 101 -8.45 -7.97 -15.71
N TRP A 102 -7.74 -7.97 -14.57
CA TRP A 102 -8.35 -7.69 -13.27
C TRP A 102 -8.93 -6.27 -13.20
N LEU A 103 -8.22 -5.26 -13.71
CA LEU A 103 -8.68 -3.87 -13.74
C LEU A 103 -10.00 -3.74 -14.54
N GLN A 104 -10.10 -4.38 -15.70
CA GLN A 104 -11.32 -4.38 -16.51
C GLN A 104 -12.48 -5.11 -15.83
N GLN A 105 -12.25 -6.33 -15.32
CA GLN A 105 -13.29 -7.11 -14.64
C GLN A 105 -13.85 -6.40 -13.40
N ASN A 106 -13.02 -5.59 -12.74
CA ASN A 106 -13.41 -4.82 -11.58
C ASN A 106 -13.75 -3.36 -11.92
N ALA A 107 -13.90 -3.01 -13.20
CA ALA A 107 -14.22 -1.67 -13.69
C ALA A 107 -13.44 -0.57 -12.93
N ILE A 108 -12.13 -0.75 -12.77
CA ILE A 108 -11.29 0.19 -12.06
C ILE A 108 -11.10 1.45 -12.92
N GLU A 109 -11.34 2.60 -12.31
CA GLU A 109 -11.30 3.91 -12.97
C GLU A 109 -10.02 4.67 -12.67
N ALA A 110 -9.32 4.34 -11.57
CA ALA A 110 -8.03 4.93 -11.23
C ALA A 110 -7.15 3.95 -10.44
N VAL A 111 -5.84 4.08 -10.58
CA VAL A 111 -4.86 3.31 -9.83
C VAL A 111 -3.91 4.25 -9.09
N ILE A 112 -3.70 3.98 -7.80
CA ILE A 112 -2.60 4.55 -7.03
C ILE A 112 -1.60 3.44 -6.72
N ASP A 113 -0.41 3.56 -7.30
CA ASP A 113 0.72 2.71 -6.96
C ASP A 113 1.44 3.26 -5.72
N ALA A 114 1.09 2.71 -4.56
CA ALA A 114 1.71 3.01 -3.27
C ALA A 114 2.58 1.84 -2.77
N THR A 115 3.11 1.02 -3.69
CA THR A 115 3.98 -0.10 -3.35
C THR A 115 5.35 0.39 -2.86
N HIS A 116 6.12 -0.48 -2.20
CA HIS A 116 7.47 -0.15 -1.73
C HIS A 116 8.35 0.37 -2.89
N PRO A 117 9.27 1.34 -2.71
CA PRO A 117 10.14 1.85 -3.78
C PRO A 117 11.00 0.79 -4.49
N PHE A 118 11.19 -0.37 -3.86
CA PHE A 118 11.90 -1.51 -4.44
C PHE A 118 10.98 -2.55 -5.11
N ALA A 119 9.67 -2.32 -5.16
CA ALA A 119 8.71 -3.19 -5.83
C ALA A 119 8.61 -2.88 -7.34
N ALA A 120 9.76 -2.68 -7.99
CA ALA A 120 9.85 -2.17 -9.37
C ALA A 120 9.05 -3.00 -10.38
N THR A 121 9.03 -4.32 -10.24
CA THR A 121 8.23 -5.21 -11.11
C THR A 121 6.74 -4.89 -11.04
N MET A 122 6.20 -4.64 -9.83
CA MET A 122 4.79 -4.32 -9.67
C MET A 122 4.47 -2.93 -10.23
N SER A 123 5.32 -1.93 -9.97
CA SER A 123 5.20 -0.58 -10.55
C SER A 123 5.27 -0.59 -12.07
N HIS A 124 6.18 -1.38 -12.65
CA HIS A 124 6.28 -1.56 -14.10
C HIS A 124 5.02 -2.22 -14.68
N ASN A 125 4.53 -3.29 -14.04
CA ASN A 125 3.29 -3.94 -14.45
C ASN A 125 2.09 -2.98 -14.38
N ALA A 126 2.02 -2.13 -13.35
CA ALA A 126 0.98 -1.12 -13.19
C ALA A 126 1.03 -0.09 -14.33
N ALA A 127 2.22 0.44 -14.65
CA ALA A 127 2.40 1.37 -15.75
C ALA A 127 1.96 0.77 -17.09
N LEU A 128 2.38 -0.46 -17.40
CA LEU A 128 1.97 -1.15 -18.64
C LEU A 128 0.46 -1.37 -18.70
N ALA A 129 -0.15 -1.89 -17.64
CA ALA A 129 -1.58 -2.20 -17.60
C ALA A 129 -2.46 -0.95 -17.68
N CYS A 130 -2.10 0.10 -16.93
CA CYS A 130 -2.83 1.35 -16.92
C CYS A 130 -2.74 2.06 -18.27
N ASN A 131 -1.55 2.08 -18.89
CA ASN A 131 -1.36 2.64 -20.22
C ASN A 131 -2.18 1.89 -21.29
N ALA A 132 -2.19 0.55 -21.25
CA ALA A 132 -2.97 -0.26 -22.20
C ALA A 132 -4.48 -0.02 -22.11
N LEU A 133 -4.99 0.36 -20.94
CA LEU A 133 -6.41 0.57 -20.68
C LEU A 133 -6.81 2.06 -20.63
N ASN A 134 -5.86 2.98 -20.81
CA ASN A 134 -6.04 4.41 -20.57
C ASN A 134 -6.59 4.73 -19.16
N ILE A 135 -6.22 3.93 -18.16
CA ILE A 135 -6.57 4.16 -16.77
C ILE A 135 -5.51 5.11 -16.16
N PRO A 136 -5.90 6.20 -15.49
CA PRO A 136 -4.97 7.10 -14.83
C PRO A 136 -4.22 6.38 -13.69
N LEU A 137 -2.90 6.55 -13.70
CA LEU A 137 -1.99 5.99 -12.71
C LEU A 137 -1.23 7.11 -11.99
N LEU A 138 -1.23 7.05 -10.66
CA LEU A 138 -0.42 7.91 -9.80
C LEU A 138 0.54 7.06 -8.96
N ARG A 139 1.82 7.44 -8.92
CA ARG A 139 2.79 6.90 -7.96
C ARG A 139 2.70 7.69 -6.65
N LEU A 140 2.47 6.99 -5.53
CA LEU A 140 2.59 7.54 -4.18
C LEU A 140 3.89 7.01 -3.56
N GLU A 141 4.94 7.82 -3.63
CA GLU A 141 6.28 7.44 -3.19
C GLU A 141 6.96 8.59 -2.43
N ARG A 142 7.34 8.31 -1.18
CA ARG A 142 8.12 9.23 -0.36
C ARG A 142 9.53 9.48 -0.91
N PRO A 143 10.14 10.64 -0.64
CA PRO A 143 11.52 10.93 -1.04
C PRO A 143 12.53 9.90 -0.53
N ALA A 144 13.62 9.71 -1.28
CA ALA A 144 14.78 8.96 -0.82
C ALA A 144 15.48 9.70 0.31
N TRP A 145 16.05 8.97 1.26
CA TRP A 145 16.94 9.57 2.25
C TRP A 145 18.16 10.17 1.55
N GLN A 146 18.61 11.30 2.06
CA GLN A 146 19.81 12.00 1.61
C GLN A 146 20.91 11.87 2.67
N PRO A 147 22.16 11.63 2.29
CA PRO A 147 23.26 11.61 3.24
C PRO A 147 23.54 13.02 3.77
N THR A 148 23.97 13.09 5.02
CA THR A 148 24.56 14.27 5.66
C THR A 148 26.09 14.13 5.68
N PRO A 149 26.85 15.21 5.94
CA PRO A 149 28.31 15.13 6.04
C PRO A 149 28.83 14.15 7.11
N GLN A 150 27.99 13.82 8.10
CA GLN A 150 28.32 12.87 9.18
C GLN A 150 28.01 11.42 8.80
N ASP A 151 27.34 11.19 7.66
CA ASP A 151 26.99 9.85 7.21
C ASP A 151 28.14 9.20 6.42
N CYS A 152 28.50 7.97 6.79
CA CYS A 152 29.41 7.14 6.01
C CYS A 152 28.61 6.17 5.12
N TRP A 153 28.19 6.63 3.94
CA TRP A 153 27.42 5.80 3.01
C TRP A 153 28.30 5.27 1.87
N HIS A 154 28.24 3.97 1.64
CA HIS A 154 28.72 3.31 0.43
C HIS A 154 27.53 3.00 -0.47
N THR A 155 27.31 3.84 -1.46
CA THR A 155 26.17 3.71 -2.37
C THR A 155 26.43 2.62 -3.41
N VAL A 156 25.49 1.69 -3.58
CA VAL A 156 25.59 0.58 -4.55
C VAL A 156 24.30 0.42 -5.35
N PRO A 157 24.36 -0.08 -6.60
CA PRO A 157 23.18 -0.19 -7.46
C PRO A 157 22.27 -1.39 -7.10
N SER A 158 22.76 -2.38 -6.36
CA SER A 158 22.03 -3.61 -6.06
C SER A 158 22.55 -4.32 -4.82
N LEU A 159 21.79 -5.32 -4.35
CA LEU A 159 22.22 -6.21 -3.26
C LEU A 159 23.38 -7.12 -3.68
N GLN A 160 23.47 -7.46 -4.97
CA GLN A 160 24.62 -8.18 -5.53
C GLN A 160 25.89 -7.33 -5.45
N ALA A 161 25.79 -6.04 -5.77
CA ALA A 161 26.92 -5.12 -5.61
C ALA A 161 27.29 -4.92 -4.13
N ALA A 162 26.30 -4.89 -3.22
CA ALA A 162 26.56 -4.87 -1.77
C ALA A 162 27.34 -6.11 -1.31
N ALA A 163 26.92 -7.30 -1.73
CA ALA A 163 27.60 -8.55 -1.42
C ALA A 163 29.02 -8.57 -2.00
N HIS A 164 29.20 -8.13 -3.24
CA HIS A 164 30.52 -8.04 -3.87
C HIS A 164 31.48 -7.11 -3.11
N MET A 165 30.98 -5.96 -2.62
CA MET A 165 31.76 -5.05 -1.78
C MET A 165 32.21 -5.71 -0.47
N LEU A 166 31.34 -6.48 0.18
CA LEU A 166 31.70 -7.24 1.39
C LEU A 166 32.73 -8.34 1.09
N ALA A 167 32.64 -8.98 -0.08
CA ALA A 167 33.56 -10.03 -0.49
C ALA A 167 34.97 -9.54 -0.87
N THR A 168 35.20 -8.24 -0.99
CA THR A 168 36.46 -7.68 -1.52
C THR A 168 37.46 -7.43 -0.39
N PRO A 169 38.53 -8.26 -0.25
CA PRO A 169 39.47 -8.15 0.89
C PRO A 169 40.28 -6.85 0.87
N ALA A 170 40.45 -6.22 -0.30
CA ALA A 170 41.17 -4.95 -0.40
C ALA A 170 40.52 -3.81 0.41
N LEU A 171 39.24 -3.92 0.78
CA LEU A 171 38.53 -2.91 1.57
C LEU A 171 38.68 -3.12 3.08
N TRP A 172 38.76 -4.37 3.55
CA TRP A 172 38.66 -4.72 4.99
C TRP A 172 39.68 -5.77 5.48
N GLY A 173 40.63 -6.15 4.63
CA GLY A 173 41.57 -7.25 4.86
C GLY A 173 40.90 -8.62 4.89
N ASN A 174 41.50 -9.56 5.61
CA ASN A 174 40.97 -10.92 5.83
C ASN A 174 40.02 -10.99 7.05
N LYS A 175 39.45 -9.85 7.48
CA LYS A 175 38.58 -9.79 8.67
C LYS A 175 37.21 -10.40 8.37
N HIS A 176 36.71 -11.20 9.31
CA HIS A 176 35.30 -11.61 9.32
C HIS A 176 34.45 -10.47 9.88
N LEU A 177 33.51 -9.98 9.08
CA LEU A 177 32.64 -8.86 9.43
C LEU A 177 31.34 -9.32 10.08
N THR A 178 30.78 -8.49 10.95
CA THR A 178 29.40 -8.60 11.44
C THR A 178 28.52 -7.60 10.69
N VAL A 179 27.61 -8.11 9.86
CA VAL A 179 26.83 -7.31 8.89
C VAL A 179 25.35 -7.32 9.24
N PHE A 180 24.76 -6.14 9.44
CA PHE A 180 23.33 -5.99 9.68
C PHE A 180 22.55 -5.92 8.37
N LEU A 181 21.79 -6.96 8.05
CA LEU A 181 20.92 -7.00 6.87
C LEU A 181 19.51 -6.53 7.24
N THR A 182 19.12 -5.38 6.70
CA THR A 182 17.76 -4.81 6.87
C THR A 182 16.95 -4.80 5.57
N THR A 183 17.28 -5.73 4.67
CA THR A 183 16.80 -5.80 3.29
C THR A 183 15.52 -6.62 3.13
N GLY A 184 15.15 -7.39 4.17
CA GLY A 184 13.94 -8.22 4.24
C GLY A 184 14.17 -9.69 3.83
N ARG A 185 13.21 -10.56 4.17
CA ARG A 185 13.32 -12.03 4.03
C ARG A 185 13.57 -12.59 2.63
N LYS A 186 13.24 -11.87 1.55
CA LYS A 186 13.24 -12.45 0.19
C LYS A 186 14.56 -12.27 -0.56
N GLU A 187 15.51 -11.53 -0.01
CA GLU A 187 16.64 -11.00 -0.79
C GLU A 187 17.99 -11.24 -0.11
N THR A 188 18.10 -12.39 0.55
CA THR A 188 19.30 -12.88 1.24
C THR A 188 20.25 -13.63 0.33
N ALA A 189 19.78 -14.12 -0.83
CA ALA A 189 20.57 -14.95 -1.75
C ALA A 189 21.96 -14.38 -2.13
N PRO A 190 22.13 -13.06 -2.40
CA PRO A 190 23.46 -12.52 -2.71
C PRO A 190 24.50 -12.73 -1.60
N PHE A 191 24.06 -12.79 -0.33
CA PHE A 191 24.96 -12.93 0.82
C PHE A 191 25.32 -14.39 1.12
N GLN A 192 24.59 -15.36 0.56
CA GLN A 192 25.00 -16.77 0.63
C GLN A 192 26.32 -17.02 -0.11
N ALA A 193 26.55 -16.26 -1.19
CA ALA A 193 27.80 -16.31 -1.96
C ALA A 193 29.00 -15.64 -1.24
N VAL A 194 28.79 -15.10 -0.04
CA VAL A 194 29.82 -14.43 0.77
C VAL A 194 29.78 -14.99 2.20
N PRO A 195 30.00 -16.31 2.38
CA PRO A 195 29.67 -17.03 3.61
C PRO A 195 30.61 -16.73 4.78
N GLN A 196 31.74 -16.06 4.57
CA GLN A 196 32.76 -15.83 5.60
C GLN A 196 32.35 -14.83 6.69
N HIS A 197 31.25 -14.10 6.51
CA HIS A 197 30.78 -13.07 7.43
C HIS A 197 29.66 -13.58 8.35
N HIS A 198 29.54 -12.96 9.51
CA HIS A 198 28.37 -13.13 10.37
C HIS A 198 27.29 -12.14 9.93
N TYR A 199 26.11 -12.65 9.59
CA TYR A 199 24.97 -11.84 9.20
C TYR A 199 23.96 -11.77 10.32
N VAL A 200 23.51 -10.58 10.68
CA VAL A 200 22.30 -10.43 11.51
C VAL A 200 21.20 -9.94 10.58
N LEU A 201 20.19 -10.78 10.34
CA LEU A 201 19.07 -10.45 9.48
C LEU A 201 17.91 -9.95 10.33
N ARG A 202 17.39 -8.76 10.03
CA ARG A 202 16.11 -8.31 10.56
C ARG A 202 14.99 -8.54 9.55
N SER A 203 13.95 -9.26 9.96
CA SER A 203 12.77 -9.52 9.13
C SER A 203 11.48 -9.57 9.96
N ILE A 204 10.34 -9.28 9.33
CA ILE A 204 9.01 -9.40 9.95
C ILE A 204 8.65 -10.87 10.17
N ASP A 205 8.83 -11.68 9.13
CA ASP A 205 8.67 -13.13 9.19
C ASP A 205 10.03 -13.77 8.92
N ALA A 206 10.34 -14.86 9.62
CA ALA A 206 11.53 -15.64 9.35
C ALA A 206 11.55 -16.14 7.88
N PRO A 207 12.67 -15.99 7.16
CA PRO A 207 12.87 -16.69 5.88
C PRO A 207 13.02 -18.20 6.12
N ASP A 208 12.90 -18.97 5.04
CA ASP A 208 13.24 -20.39 5.06
C ASP A 208 14.74 -20.55 5.33
N ALA A 209 15.14 -21.58 6.09
CA ALA A 209 16.52 -21.74 6.53
C ALA A 209 17.51 -21.84 5.35
N GLU A 210 17.11 -22.48 4.26
CA GLU A 210 17.91 -22.62 3.02
C GLU A 210 18.14 -21.28 2.31
N ALA A 211 17.32 -20.27 2.60
CA ALA A 211 17.51 -18.93 2.05
C ALA A 211 18.56 -18.12 2.83
N LEU A 212 19.03 -18.58 3.99
CA LEU A 212 19.96 -17.83 4.84
C LEU A 212 21.43 -18.12 4.51
N PRO A 213 22.31 -17.12 4.63
CA PRO A 213 23.75 -17.36 4.71
C PRO A 213 24.09 -18.30 5.89
N PRO A 214 25.16 -19.11 5.79
CA PRO A 214 25.48 -20.13 6.79
C PRO A 214 25.60 -19.62 8.24
N HIS A 215 26.13 -18.41 8.43
CA HIS A 215 26.28 -17.77 9.73
C HIS A 215 25.30 -16.62 9.88
N THR A 216 24.05 -16.94 10.23
CA THR A 216 22.99 -15.94 10.38
C THR A 216 22.34 -15.95 11.76
N THR A 217 22.26 -14.78 12.40
CA THR A 217 21.36 -14.51 13.53
C THR A 217 20.10 -13.82 13.03
N LEU A 218 18.93 -14.29 13.43
CA LEU A 218 17.64 -13.69 13.03
C LEU A 218 17.08 -12.79 14.13
N ILE A 219 16.73 -11.55 13.76
CA ILE A 219 15.90 -10.66 14.58
C ILE A 219 14.51 -10.57 13.93
N THR A 220 13.50 -11.11 14.61
CA THR A 220 12.10 -10.95 14.18
C THR A 220 11.52 -9.67 14.74
N ALA A 221 11.30 -8.67 13.90
CA ALA A 221 10.77 -7.38 14.33
C ALA A 221 10.00 -6.67 13.21
N ARG A 222 9.01 -5.87 13.62
CA ARG A 222 8.22 -4.99 12.74
C ARG A 222 8.34 -3.56 13.24
N GLY A 223 8.54 -2.63 12.33
CA GLY A 223 8.57 -1.20 12.66
C GLY A 223 7.19 -0.62 13.02
N PRO A 224 7.12 0.68 13.35
CA PRO A 224 8.21 1.64 13.32
C PRO A 224 9.30 1.33 14.36
N PHE A 225 10.55 1.66 14.03
CA PHE A 225 11.68 1.47 14.93
C PHE A 225 11.98 2.77 15.69
N ASP A 226 12.50 2.64 16.90
CA ASP A 226 12.92 3.77 17.74
C ASP A 226 14.45 3.91 17.73
N LEU A 227 14.95 5.14 17.86
CA LEU A 227 16.38 5.43 17.81
C LEU A 227 17.16 4.80 18.96
N ALA A 228 16.64 4.81 20.18
CA ALA A 228 17.31 4.26 21.34
C ALA A 228 17.46 2.73 21.22
N ALA A 229 16.41 2.01 20.78
CA ALA A 229 16.52 0.57 20.53
C ALA A 229 17.44 0.26 19.34
N GLU A 230 17.48 1.08 18.29
CA GLU A 230 18.46 0.90 17.21
C GLU A 230 19.89 1.05 17.75
N ILE A 231 20.19 2.10 18.52
CA ILE A 231 21.51 2.28 19.14
C ILE A 231 21.88 1.08 20.03
N ALA A 232 20.94 0.61 20.85
CA ALA A 232 21.15 -0.55 21.71
C ALA A 232 21.43 -1.83 20.89
N THR A 233 20.67 -2.05 19.82
CA THR A 233 20.86 -3.17 18.90
C THR A 233 22.22 -3.10 18.22
N LEU A 234 22.60 -1.93 17.70
CA LEU A 234 23.86 -1.76 16.98
C LEU A 234 25.07 -1.96 17.90
N ARG A 235 24.98 -1.52 19.16
CA ARG A 235 26.02 -1.77 20.18
C ARG A 235 26.10 -3.24 20.59
N HIS A 236 24.95 -3.90 20.78
CA HIS A 236 24.91 -5.29 21.22
C HIS A 236 25.62 -6.25 20.25
N TYR A 237 25.36 -6.08 18.95
CA TYR A 237 25.95 -6.94 17.91
C TYR A 237 27.29 -6.44 17.38
N GLN A 238 27.73 -5.24 17.76
CA GLN A 238 29.00 -4.64 17.31
C GLN A 238 29.17 -4.68 15.78
N PHE A 239 28.18 -4.16 15.06
CA PHE A 239 28.18 -4.22 13.59
C PHE A 239 29.33 -3.46 12.95
N ASP A 240 29.94 -4.09 11.95
CA ASP A 240 30.89 -3.43 11.06
C ASP A 240 30.18 -2.68 9.93
N TYR A 241 29.06 -3.22 9.43
CA TYR A 241 28.27 -2.62 8.33
C TYR A 241 26.78 -2.80 8.54
N ILE A 242 26.01 -1.83 8.04
CA ILE A 242 24.58 -2.00 7.77
C ILE A 242 24.37 -2.07 6.27
N VAL A 243 23.69 -3.11 5.79
CA VAL A 243 23.18 -3.15 4.42
C VAL A 243 21.69 -2.84 4.43
N THR A 244 21.30 -1.80 3.70
CA THR A 244 19.92 -1.32 3.66
C THR A 244 19.56 -0.79 2.28
N LYS A 245 18.27 -0.86 1.99
CA LYS A 245 17.64 -0.21 0.84
C LYS A 245 17.33 1.25 1.15
N ASN A 246 17.56 2.17 0.22
CA ASN A 246 17.13 3.56 0.34
C ASN A 246 15.60 3.68 0.16
N SER A 247 14.88 3.17 1.15
CA SER A 247 13.42 3.05 1.14
C SER A 247 12.74 4.38 1.44
N GLY A 248 13.49 5.38 1.92
CA GLY A 248 12.94 6.62 2.45
C GLY A 248 12.05 6.40 3.68
N GLY A 249 11.40 7.48 4.11
CA GLY A 249 10.39 7.46 5.17
C GLY A 249 10.95 7.35 6.59
N ASN A 250 10.18 7.79 7.57
CA ASN A 250 10.63 7.95 8.95
C ASN A 250 10.61 6.64 9.74
N ALA A 251 9.67 5.74 9.46
CA ALA A 251 9.45 4.52 10.25
C ALA A 251 10.67 3.57 10.33
N THR A 252 11.61 3.67 9.39
CA THR A 252 12.82 2.84 9.36
C THR A 252 14.11 3.65 9.29
N PHE A 253 14.03 4.98 9.30
CA PHE A 253 15.20 5.86 9.31
C PHE A 253 16.07 5.74 10.58
N PRO A 254 15.54 5.43 11.78
CA PRO A 254 16.34 5.40 13.02
C PRO A 254 17.59 4.53 12.98
N LYS A 255 17.64 3.46 12.16
CA LYS A 255 18.87 2.67 11.97
C LYS A 255 20.01 3.47 11.33
N ILE A 256 19.70 4.41 10.43
CA ILE A 256 20.67 5.28 9.76
C ILE A 256 21.18 6.33 10.74
N GLU A 257 20.27 6.93 11.51
CA GLU A 257 20.61 7.86 12.57
C GLU A 257 21.50 7.19 13.64
N ALA A 258 21.16 5.98 14.07
CA ALA A 258 21.96 5.20 15.00
C ALA A 258 23.34 4.85 14.42
N ALA A 259 23.40 4.47 13.14
CA ALA A 259 24.66 4.20 12.44
C ALA A 259 25.58 5.42 12.43
N ARG A 260 25.03 6.61 12.14
CA ARG A 260 25.75 7.89 12.22
C ARG A 260 26.33 8.14 13.61
N GLN A 261 25.52 8.00 14.66
CA GLN A 261 25.97 8.24 16.03
C GLN A 261 27.06 7.27 16.49
N LEU A 262 27.10 6.07 15.92
CA LEU A 262 28.06 5.03 16.25
C LEU A 262 29.21 4.94 15.22
N ASN A 263 29.24 5.82 14.23
CA ASN A 263 30.19 5.79 13.10
C ASN A 263 30.23 4.44 12.37
N ILE A 264 29.08 3.77 12.23
CA ILE A 264 28.96 2.51 11.51
C ILE A 264 28.66 2.82 10.03
N PRO A 265 29.51 2.38 9.09
CA PRO A 265 29.25 2.55 7.67
C PRO A 265 27.96 1.86 7.20
N VAL A 266 27.27 2.51 6.26
CA VAL A 266 26.03 2.00 5.66
C VAL A 266 26.26 1.72 4.18
N ILE A 267 26.11 0.46 3.78
CA ILE A 267 26.00 0.08 2.36
C ILE A 267 24.56 0.35 1.93
N MET A 268 24.38 1.48 1.24
CA MET A 268 23.08 1.99 0.80
C MET A 268 22.77 1.51 -0.61
N VAL A 269 21.79 0.63 -0.75
CA VAL A 269 21.30 0.19 -2.06
C VAL A 269 20.40 1.27 -2.64
N ASN A 270 20.73 1.73 -3.84
CA ASN A 270 19.95 2.70 -4.59
C ASN A 270 18.58 2.15 -4.99
N ARG A 271 17.62 3.06 -5.13
CA ARG A 271 16.31 2.72 -5.69
C ARG A 271 16.49 2.27 -7.14
N PRO A 272 15.69 1.29 -7.61
CA PRO A 272 15.58 1.00 -9.03
C PRO A 272 15.08 2.25 -9.79
N ALA A 273 15.34 2.29 -11.10
CA ALA A 273 14.87 3.40 -11.94
C ALA A 273 13.34 3.54 -11.85
N PRO A 274 12.81 4.76 -11.65
CA PRO A 274 11.38 4.96 -11.55
C PRO A 274 10.70 4.76 -12.92
N ALA A 275 9.46 4.26 -12.90
CA ALA A 275 8.60 4.33 -14.09
C ALA A 275 8.23 5.79 -14.39
N ALA A 276 8.07 6.14 -15.66
CA ALA A 276 7.62 7.47 -16.08
C ALA A 276 6.13 7.63 -15.75
N THR A 277 5.82 8.04 -14.52
CA THR A 277 4.46 8.17 -14.00
C THR A 277 4.38 9.38 -13.08
N PRO A 278 3.30 10.18 -13.09
CA PRO A 278 3.12 11.26 -12.11
C PRO A 278 3.32 10.74 -10.69
N CYS A 279 4.09 11.46 -9.90
CA CYS A 279 4.51 11.02 -8.57
C CYS A 279 4.24 12.10 -7.52
N VAL A 280 3.71 11.67 -6.38
CA VAL A 280 3.50 12.50 -5.19
C VAL A 280 4.06 11.81 -3.95
N ALA A 281 4.42 12.61 -2.94
CA ALA A 281 5.11 12.11 -1.75
C ALA A 281 4.17 11.69 -0.62
N THR A 282 2.92 12.18 -0.61
CA THR A 282 2.04 12.09 0.56
C THR A 282 0.62 11.65 0.19
N ALA A 283 -0.05 10.99 1.14
CA ALA A 283 -1.46 10.61 1.00
C ALA A 283 -2.36 11.83 0.73
N THR A 284 -2.09 12.97 1.35
CA THR A 284 -2.81 14.23 1.12
C THR A 284 -2.73 14.69 -0.34
N GLN A 285 -1.55 14.63 -0.95
CA GLN A 285 -1.37 14.97 -2.37
C GLN A 285 -2.07 13.96 -3.29
N ALA A 286 -2.06 12.67 -2.94
CA ALA A 286 -2.78 11.65 -3.69
C ALA A 286 -4.30 11.86 -3.65
N LEU A 287 -4.86 12.26 -2.50
CA LEU A 287 -6.27 12.63 -2.38
C LEU A 287 -6.61 13.87 -3.22
N HIS A 288 -5.73 14.86 -3.26
CA HIS A 288 -5.92 16.03 -4.10
C HIS A 288 -5.98 15.65 -5.60
N TRP A 289 -5.07 14.77 -6.04
CA TRP A 289 -5.08 14.23 -7.39
C TRP A 289 -6.39 13.49 -7.72
N LEU A 290 -6.90 12.66 -6.80
CA LEU A 290 -8.19 11.98 -6.99
C LEU A 290 -9.36 12.97 -7.16
N LYS A 291 -9.40 14.04 -6.34
CA LYS A 291 -10.44 15.07 -6.43
C LYS A 291 -10.42 15.80 -7.77
N GLN A 292 -9.23 16.14 -8.26
CA GLN A 292 -9.06 16.76 -9.58
C GLN A 292 -9.57 15.83 -10.69
N TYR A 293 -9.28 14.53 -10.60
CA TYR A 293 -9.76 13.54 -11.56
C TYR A 293 -11.29 13.41 -11.55
N GLN A 294 -11.91 13.31 -10.37
CA GLN A 294 -13.37 13.25 -10.25
C GLN A 294 -14.04 14.49 -10.87
N THR A 295 -13.49 15.68 -10.62
CA THR A 295 -14.04 16.94 -11.14
C THR A 295 -13.93 17.00 -12.67
N ALA A 296 -12.80 16.55 -13.22
CA ALA A 296 -12.58 16.49 -14.67
C ALA A 296 -13.47 15.44 -15.36
N SER A 297 -13.76 14.31 -14.71
CA SER A 297 -14.69 13.29 -15.23
C SER A 297 -16.12 13.82 -15.28
N THR A 298 -16.58 14.46 -14.20
CA THR A 298 -17.95 15.03 -14.15
C THR A 298 -18.19 16.14 -15.18
N LEU A 299 -17.14 16.82 -15.66
CA LEU A 299 -17.25 17.83 -16.72
C LEU A 299 -17.26 17.22 -18.13
N ARG A 300 -16.84 15.95 -18.31
CA ARG A 300 -16.87 15.24 -19.60
C ARG A 300 -18.20 14.53 -19.85
N ASP A 301 -18.95 14.25 -18.79
CA ASP A 301 -20.25 13.56 -18.84
C ASP A 301 -21.45 14.53 -18.94
N VAL A 302 -21.20 15.84 -19.06
CA VAL A 302 -22.22 16.92 -19.24
C VAL A 302 -22.09 17.52 -20.63
#